data_AF-A0A401ZFF6-F1
#
_entry.id   AF-A0A401ZFF6-F1
#
_cell.length_a   1.000
_cell.length_b   1.000
_cell.length_c   1.000
_cell.angle_alpha   90.00
_cell.angle_beta   90.00
_cell.angle_gamma   90.00
#
_symmetry.space_group_name_H-M   'P 1'
#
loop_
_entity.id
_entity.type
_entity.pdbx_description
1 polymer ?
#
loop_
_entity_poly.entity_id
_entity_poly.type
_entity_poly.pdbx_seq_one_letter_code
_entity_poly.pdbx_strand_id
1 'polypeptide(L)' 'MIERLAGVRTINEAVWANVNGRNNGVYARMADGVVHRINRARRVRGVLQVHSLHTGSWVSPVEVYQA' A
#
# COMPACT_ATOMS: atom_id res chain seq x y z
N MET A 1 -1.84 -7.26 -14.67
CA MET A 1 -1.56 -8.38 -13.75
C MET A 1 -1.46 -7.77 -12.35
N ILE A 2 -2.29 -8.18 -11.40
CA ILE A 2 -2.26 -7.61 -10.04
C ILE A 2 -1.21 -8.37 -9.23
N GLU A 3 -0.15 -7.68 -8.81
CA GLU A 3 0.91 -8.29 -7.99
C GLU A 3 0.66 -7.98 -6.51
N ARG A 4 0.65 -9.02 -5.68
CA ARG A 4 0.46 -8.90 -4.22
C ARG A 4 1.79 -8.58 -3.55
N LEU A 5 1.80 -7.51 -2.75
CA LEU A 5 2.98 -7.01 -2.03
C LEU A 5 2.83 -7.29 -0.53
N ALA A 6 3.82 -7.93 0.08
CA ALA A 6 3.81 -8.27 1.51
C ALA A 6 4.89 -7.57 2.35
N GLY A 7 6.00 -7.16 1.72
CA GLY A 7 7.14 -6.56 2.40
C GLY A 7 7.05 -5.03 2.41
N VAL A 8 7.36 -4.39 3.55
CA VAL A 8 7.41 -2.91 3.62
C VAL A 8 8.36 -2.33 2.57
N ARG A 9 9.52 -2.96 2.36
CA ARG A 9 10.50 -2.53 1.37
C ARG A 9 9.92 -2.59 -0.05
N THR A 10 9.36 -3.73 -0.44
CA THR A 10 8.80 -3.90 -1.79
C THR A 10 7.58 -2.99 -2.02
N ILE A 11 6.75 -2.77 -1.00
CA ILE A 11 5.65 -1.80 -1.08
C ILE A 11 6.17 -0.38 -1.32
N ASN A 12 7.21 0.04 -0.58
CA ASN A 12 7.77 1.37 -0.76
C ASN A 12 8.52 1.54 -2.09
N GLU A 13 9.17 0.49 -2.60
CA GLU A 13 9.77 0.48 -3.95
C GLU A 13 8.69 0.63 -5.04
N ALA A 14 7.56 -0.08 -4.92
CA ALA A 14 6.42 0.06 -5.82
C ALA A 14 5.78 1.46 -5.75
N VAL A 15 5.66 2.03 -4.55
CA VAL A 15 5.22 3.42 -4.35
C VAL A 15 6.17 4.40 -5.03
N TRP A 16 7.48 4.20 -4.91
CA TRP A 16 8.45 5.08 -5.55
C TRP A 16 8.39 4.96 -7.08
N ALA A 17 8.21 3.74 -7.61
CA ALA A 17 7.96 3.53 -9.03
C ALA A 17 6.69 4.25 -9.53
N ASN A 18 5.62 4.27 -8.73
CA ASN A 18 4.41 5.05 -9.02
C ASN A 18 4.70 6.55 -9.16
N VAL A 19 5.47 7.12 -8.22
CA VAL A 19 5.82 8.55 -8.23
C VAL A 19 6.60 8.92 -9.50
N ASN A 20 7.43 8.00 -10.01
CA ASN A 20 8.16 8.17 -11.27
C ASN A 20 7.34 7.86 -12.53
N GLY A 21 6.01 7.70 -12.41
CA GLY A 21 5.11 7.42 -13.53
C GLY A 21 5.24 6.02 -14.13
N ARG A 22 5.84 5.07 -13.40
CA ARG A 22 6.11 3.71 -13.90
C ARG A 22 5.02 2.67 -13.57
N ASN A 23 3.98 3.04 -12.82
CA ASN A 23 2.83 2.15 -12.55
C ASN A 23 1.53 2.93 -12.30
N ASN A 24 0.41 2.21 -12.18
CA ASN A 24 -0.93 2.81 -12.02
C ASN A 24 -1.30 3.07 -10.54
N GLY A 25 -0.35 2.94 -9.62
CA GLY A 25 -0.55 3.11 -8.18
C GLY A 25 -0.36 1.82 -7.38
N VAL A 26 -0.21 2.03 -6.08
CA VAL A 26 -0.21 0.98 -5.07
C VAL A 26 -1.46 1.12 -4.22
N TYR A 27 -2.13 0.01 -3.99
CA TYR A 27 -3.44 -0.05 -3.36
C TYR A 27 -3.43 -1.03 -2.20
N ALA A 28 -4.29 -0.79 -1.22
CA ALA A 28 -4.46 -1.63 -0.06
C ALA A 28 -5.94 -1.95 0.13
N ARG A 29 -6.24 -3.24 0.35
CA ARG A 29 -7.59 -3.71 0.71
C ARG A 29 -7.72 -3.76 2.23
N MET A 30 -8.76 -3.09 2.72
CA MET A 30 -9.12 -3.00 4.13
C MET A 30 -10.01 -4.19 4.54
N ALA A 31 -10.22 -4.36 5.86
CA ALA A 31 -11.00 -5.47 6.41
C ALA A 31 -12.49 -5.39 6.08
N ASP A 32 -13.00 -4.18 5.85
CA ASP A 32 -14.36 -3.90 5.36
C ASP A 32 -14.51 -4.09 3.83
N GLY A 33 -13.44 -4.49 3.14
CA GLY A 33 -13.41 -4.69 1.70
C GLY A 33 -13.10 -3.43 0.89
N VAL A 34 -12.99 -2.26 1.51
CA VAL A 34 -12.70 -0.99 0.82
C VAL A 34 -11.24 -0.97 0.33
N VAL A 35 -11.03 -0.40 -0.86
CA VAL A 35 -9.71 -0.26 -1.47
C VAL A 35 -9.24 1.19 -1.32
N HIS A 36 -8.07 1.37 -0.71
CA HIS A 36 -7.42 2.67 -0.58
C HIS A 36 -6.15 2.72 -1.44
N ARG A 37 -5.94 3.83 -2.15
CA ARG A 37 -4.62 4.13 -2.71
C ARG A 37 -3.69 4.52 -1.57
N ILE A 38 -2.45 4.04 -1.61
CA ILE A 38 -1.45 4.30 -0.58
C ILE A 38 -0.21 4.97 -1.16
N ASN A 39 0.53 5.67 -0.31
CA ASN A 39 1.77 6.33 -0.71
C ASN A 39 2.96 6.02 0.19
N ARG A 40 2.79 5.24 1.27
CA ARG A 40 3.86 4.78 2.17
C ARG A 40 3.43 3.51 2.89
N ALA A 41 4.41 2.69 3.25
CA ALA A 41 4.25 1.57 4.17
C ALA A 41 5.30 1.62 5.29
N ARG A 42 4.94 1.10 6.46
CA ARG A 42 5.83 0.93 7.62
C ARG A 42 5.45 -0.32 8.40
N ARG A 43 6.36 -0.80 9.25
CA ARG A 43 6.07 -1.86 10.23
C ARG A 43 6.14 -1.27 11.63
N VAL A 44 5.07 -1.44 12.41
CA VAL A 44 4.99 -0.98 13.80
C VAL A 44 4.61 -2.17 14.66
N ARG A 45 5.46 -2.54 15.62
CA ARG A 45 5.25 -3.70 16.51
C ARG A 45 4.87 -4.99 15.76
N GLY A 46 5.54 -5.26 14.63
CA GLY A 46 5.28 -6.42 13.78
C GLY A 46 4.13 -6.26 12.78
N VAL A 47 3.25 -5.29 12.98
CA VAL A 47 2.06 -5.05 12.13
C VAL A 47 2.42 -4.17 10.94
N LEU A 48 1.98 -4.57 9.75
CA LEU A 48 2.05 -3.74 8.55
C LEU A 48 1.05 -2.60 8.67
N GLN A 49 1.52 -1.37 8.46
CA GLN A 49 0.69 -0.19 8.34
C GLN A 49 1.00 0.50 7.01
N VAL A 50 -0.03 1.02 6.38
CA VAL A 50 0.05 1.80 5.14
C VAL A 50 -0.62 3.14 5.33
N HIS A 51 -0.07 4.17 4.71
CA HIS A 51 -0.67 5.50 4.74
C HIS A 51 -1.70 5.62 3.61
N SER A 52 -2.97 5.70 3.99
CA SER A 52 -4.09 5.84 3.04
C SER A 52 -4.20 7.26 2.55
N LEU A 53 -4.22 7.45 1.23
CA LEU A 53 -4.52 8.75 0.62
C LEU A 53 -6.00 9.11 0.70
N HIS A 54 -6.86 8.15 0.98
CA HIS A 54 -8.30 8.37 1.09
C HIS A 54 -8.68 8.99 2.44
N THR A 55 -8.04 8.53 3.53
CA THR A 55 -8.32 8.97 4.90
C THR A 55 -7.21 9.86 5.50
N GLY A 56 -6.08 10.01 4.81
CA GLY A 56 -4.91 10.75 5.33
C GLY A 56 -4.28 10.12 6.57
N SER A 57 -4.53 8.83 6.82
CA SER A 57 -4.19 8.15 8.07
C SER A 57 -3.44 6.85 7.85
N TRP A 58 -2.69 6.42 8.88
CA TRP A 58 -2.06 5.10 8.90
C TRP A 58 -3.09 4.04 9.26
N VAL A 59 -3.25 3.05 8.39
CA VAL A 59 -4.21 1.96 8.54
C VAL A 59 -3.52 0.61 8.39
N SER A 60 -4.10 -0.44 8.98
CA SER A 60 -3.61 -1.81 8.86
C SER A 60 -4.41 -2.56 7.81
N PRO A 61 -3.84 -2.82 6.61
CA PRO A 61 -4.57 -3.46 5.53
C PRO A 61 -4.53 -4.98 5.67
N VAL A 62 -5.48 -5.65 5.01
CA VAL A 62 -5.48 -7.11 4.85
C VAL A 62 -4.51 -7.51 3.75
N GLU A 63 -4.51 -6.78 2.64
CA GLU A 63 -3.66 -7.02 1.47
C GLU A 63 -3.19 -5.71 0.85
N VAL A 64 -2.00 -5.74 0.26
CA VAL A 64 -1.46 -4.64 -0.55
C VAL A 64 -1.14 -5.20 -1.93
N TYR A 65 -1.41 -4.43 -2.98
CA TYR A 65 -1.17 -4.84 -4.34
C TYR A 65 -0.85 -3.65 -5.25
N GLN A 66 -0.17 -3.94 -6.35
CA GLN A 66 0.14 -2.99 -7.40
C GLN A 66 -0.78 -3.22 -8.62
N ALA A 67 -1.18 -2.13 -9.27
CA ALA A 67 -1.95 -2.13 -10.52
C ALA A 67 -1.12 -1.65 -11.72
#